data_AF-A0A4Y2NA54-F1
#
_entry.id   AF-A0A4Y2NA54-F1
#
_cell.length_a   1.000
_cell.length_b   1.000
_cell.length_c   1.000
_cell.angle_alpha   90.00
_cell.angle_beta   90.00
_cell.angle_gamma   90.00
#
_symmetry.space_group_name_H-M   'P 1'
#
loop_
_entity.id
_entity.type
_entity.pdbx_description
1 polymer ?
#
loop_
_entity_poly.entity_id
_entity_poly.type
_entity_poly.pdbx_seq_one_letter_code
_entity_poly.pdbx_strand_id
1 'polypeptide(L)'
;MDSPPRLWSACALGGDLILDCQQYLIEFVVKIMGACKNKNVLTVVDTGSISHEMLGGKKGMVNFSTGVENLISKGKDGSLRVVSVAS
;
A
#
# COMPACT_ATOMS: atom_id res chain seq x y z
N MET A 1 29.74 1.43 -29.76
CA MET A 1 29.04 1.10 -28.49
C MET A 1 29.07 2.35 -27.65
N ASP A 2 27.93 2.99 -27.46
CA ASP A 2 27.69 3.76 -26.24
C ASP A 2 26.19 3.84 -26.02
N SER A 3 25.74 3.21 -24.95
CA SER A 3 24.33 3.22 -24.53
C SER A 3 24.02 4.59 -23.93
N PRO A 4 22.82 5.17 -24.15
CA PRO A 4 22.51 6.49 -23.63
C PRO A 4 22.60 6.49 -22.09
N PRO A 5 23.02 7.61 -21.48
CA PRO A 5 23.20 7.72 -20.05
C PRO A 5 21.86 7.42 -19.35
N ARG A 6 21.93 6.62 -18.29
CA ARG A 6 20.82 6.10 -17.48
C ARG A 6 20.11 7.20 -16.67
N LEU A 7 19.77 8.33 -17.28
CA LEU A 7 19.09 9.44 -16.60
C LEU A 7 17.63 9.13 -16.25
N TRP A 8 17.00 8.16 -16.91
CA TRP A 8 15.63 7.74 -16.60
C TRP A 8 15.54 6.85 -15.34
N SER A 9 16.66 6.34 -14.82
CA SER A 9 16.65 5.48 -13.64
C SER A 9 16.52 6.26 -12.31
N ALA A 10 16.63 7.60 -12.34
CA ALA A 10 16.51 8.45 -11.16
C ALA A 10 15.10 9.05 -10.96
N CYS A 11 14.22 9.00 -11.98
CA CYS A 11 12.83 9.46 -11.87
C CYS A 11 11.85 8.40 -11.33
N ALA A 12 12.32 7.19 -11.03
CA ALA A 12 11.52 6.16 -10.36
C ALA A 12 11.43 6.39 -8.82
N LEU A 13 11.38 7.64 -8.37
CA LEU A 13 11.08 8.01 -6.99
C LEU A 13 9.57 7.87 -6.70
N GLY A 14 8.94 6.82 -7.23
CA GLY A 14 7.57 6.44 -6.89
C GLY A 14 7.57 5.58 -5.64
N GLY A 15 6.56 5.73 -4.81
CA GLY A 15 6.29 4.85 -3.68
C GLY A 15 4.79 4.59 -3.60
N ASP A 16 4.42 3.53 -2.92
CA ASP A 16 3.03 3.16 -2.71
C ASP A 16 2.34 4.18 -1.80
N LEU A 17 1.08 4.49 -2.12
CA LEU A 17 0.20 5.29 -1.29
C LEU A 17 -0.68 4.37 -0.45
N ILE A 18 -0.60 4.51 0.87
CA ILE A 18 -1.44 3.78 1.82
C ILE A 18 -2.44 4.76 2.44
N LEU A 19 -3.74 4.41 2.40
CA LEU A 19 -4.82 5.26 2.89
C LEU A 19 -5.71 4.48 3.86
N ASP A 20 -6.07 5.13 4.97
CA ASP A 20 -7.19 4.71 5.81
C ASP A 20 -8.45 5.42 5.33
N CYS A 21 -9.34 4.66 4.69
CA CYS A 21 -10.61 5.17 4.16
C CYS A 21 -11.77 5.05 5.16
N GLN A 22 -11.53 4.51 6.36
CA GLN A 22 -12.55 4.27 7.40
C GLN A 22 -13.82 3.64 6.79
N GLN A 23 -14.99 4.21 7.09
CA GLN A 23 -16.29 3.75 6.59
C GLN A 23 -16.50 3.88 5.07
N TYR A 24 -15.64 4.62 4.35
CA TYR A 24 -15.78 4.86 2.91
C TYR A 24 -14.91 3.93 2.04
N LEU A 25 -14.29 2.89 2.62
CA LEU A 25 -13.41 1.97 1.89
C LEU A 25 -14.03 1.42 0.60
N ILE A 26 -15.28 0.95 0.67
CA ILE A 26 -15.96 0.36 -0.49
C ILE A 26 -16.21 1.41 -1.58
N GLU A 27 -16.72 2.60 -1.21
CA GLU A 27 -16.98 3.68 -2.17
C GLU A 27 -15.69 4.16 -2.85
N PHE A 28 -14.62 4.31 -2.07
CA PHE A 28 -13.31 4.73 -2.55
C PHE A 28 -12.74 3.74 -3.57
N VAL A 29 -12.73 2.44 -3.25
CA VAL A 29 -12.24 1.38 -4.14
C VAL A 29 -13.06 1.34 -5.44
N VAL A 30 -14.39 1.39 -5.36
CA VAL A 30 -15.27 1.38 -6.54
C VAL A 30 -15.01 2.57 -7.45
N LYS A 31 -14.87 3.79 -6.89
CA LYS A 31 -14.58 4.99 -7.69
C LYS A 31 -13.20 4.93 -8.35
N ILE A 32 -12.17 4.46 -7.65
CA ILE A 32 -10.83 4.28 -8.24
C ILE A 32 -10.85 3.28 -9.37
N MET A 33 -11.46 2.11 -9.17
CA MET A 33 -11.58 1.09 -10.22
C MET A 33 -12.29 1.64 -11.46
N GLY A 34 -13.35 2.42 -11.25
CA GLY A 34 -14.07 3.12 -12.33
C GLY A 34 -13.17 4.12 -13.07
N ALA A 35 -12.43 4.95 -12.35
CA ALA A 35 -11.52 5.94 -12.93
C ALA A 35 -10.35 5.29 -13.69
N CYS A 36 -9.78 4.20 -13.16
CA CYS A 36 -8.69 3.46 -13.81
C CYS A 36 -9.13 2.68 -15.05
N LYS A 37 -10.44 2.48 -15.26
CA LYS A 37 -11.03 1.66 -16.35
C LYS A 37 -10.42 0.25 -16.42
N ASN A 38 -9.89 -0.25 -15.31
CA ASN A 38 -9.25 -1.55 -15.21
C ASN A 38 -9.80 -2.28 -13.99
N LYS A 39 -10.60 -3.33 -14.22
CA LYS A 39 -11.22 -4.11 -13.15
C LYS A 39 -10.24 -5.07 -12.46
N ASN A 40 -9.10 -5.35 -13.09
CA ASN A 40 -8.08 -6.25 -12.56
C ASN A 40 -7.05 -5.52 -11.66
N VAL A 41 -7.27 -4.24 -11.37
CA VAL A 41 -6.37 -3.44 -10.50
C VAL A 41 -6.53 -3.76 -9.01
N LEU A 42 -7.66 -4.36 -8.62
CA LEU A 42 -7.94 -4.72 -7.23
C LEU A 42 -7.46 -6.14 -6.94
N THR A 43 -6.63 -6.28 -5.91
CA THR A 43 -6.28 -7.57 -5.33
C THR A 43 -6.68 -7.57 -3.86
N VAL A 44 -7.52 -8.52 -3.45
CA VAL A 44 -7.82 -8.78 -2.03
C VAL A 44 -6.87 -9.85 -1.56
N VAL A 45 -6.15 -9.58 -0.49
CA VAL A 45 -5.09 -10.46 0.01
C VAL A 45 -5.52 -10.99 1.38
N ASP A 46 -5.45 -12.30 1.56
CA ASP A 46 -5.77 -13.01 2.82
C ASP A 46 -4.50 -13.42 3.59
N THR A 47 -3.39 -12.71 3.33
CA THR A 47 -2.15 -12.90 4.07
C THR A 47 -2.15 -11.97 5.27
N GLY A 48 -1.58 -12.43 6.40
CA GLY A 48 -1.39 -11.58 7.58
C GLY A 48 -0.45 -10.39 7.36
N SER A 49 0.13 -10.23 6.17
CA SER A 49 0.96 -9.08 5.82
C SER A 49 1.00 -8.78 4.33
N ILE A 50 1.28 -7.52 3.98
CA ILE A 50 1.45 -7.04 2.60
C ILE A 50 2.73 -6.19 2.53
N SER A 51 3.61 -6.46 1.56
CA SER A 51 4.78 -5.62 1.29
C SER A 51 4.40 -4.39 0.48
N HIS A 52 5.06 -3.27 0.73
CA HIS A 52 4.90 -2.05 -0.06
C HIS A 52 6.24 -1.36 -0.29
N GLU A 53 6.33 -0.56 -1.34
CA GLU A 53 7.48 0.29 -1.64
C GLU A 53 7.24 1.71 -1.11
N MET A 54 8.26 2.28 -0.50
CA MET A 54 8.28 3.66 -0.04
C MET A 54 9.09 4.51 -0.99
N LEU A 55 8.90 5.83 -0.87
CA LEU A 55 9.72 6.81 -1.56
C LEU A 55 11.22 6.49 -1.40
N GLY A 56 11.94 6.46 -2.53
CA GLY A 56 13.37 6.13 -2.57
C GLY A 56 13.66 4.63 -2.56
N GLY A 57 12.69 3.77 -2.88
CA GLY A 57 12.88 2.33 -3.09
C GLY A 57 13.05 1.50 -1.81
N LYS A 58 12.82 2.11 -0.64
CA LYS A 58 12.80 1.37 0.63
C LYS A 58 11.56 0.48 0.68
N LYS A 59 11.66 -0.72 1.23
CA LYS A 59 10.51 -1.61 1.39
C LYS A 59 10.00 -1.59 2.82
N GLY A 60 8.67 -1.60 2.95
CA GLY A 60 7.97 -1.74 4.21
C GLY A 60 7.00 -2.90 4.16
N MET A 61 6.43 -3.20 5.31
CA MET A 61 5.47 -4.27 5.47
C MET A 61 4.32 -3.80 6.34
N VAL A 62 3.11 -3.99 5.84
CA VAL A 62 1.88 -3.84 6.61
C VAL A 62 1.56 -5.20 7.21
N ASN A 63 1.43 -5.29 8.54
CA ASN A 63 1.08 -6.51 9.24
C ASN A 63 -0.32 -6.37 9.85
N PHE A 64 -1.17 -7.33 9.57
CA PHE A 64 -2.57 -7.39 9.99
C PHE A 64 -2.72 -8.37 11.15
N SER A 65 -3.50 -7.99 12.15
CA SER A 65 -3.81 -8.84 13.30
C SER A 65 -5.17 -8.49 13.89
N THR A 66 -5.79 -9.43 14.61
CA THR A 66 -7.01 -9.19 15.36
C THR A 66 -6.69 -8.77 16.80
N GLY A 67 -7.47 -7.87 17.39
CA GLY A 67 -7.30 -7.42 18.77
C GLY A 67 -8.58 -6.90 19.41
N VAL A 68 -8.44 -6.23 20.55
CA VAL A 68 -9.56 -5.67 21.33
C VAL A 68 -9.98 -4.27 20.87
N GLU A 69 -9.14 -3.60 20.07
CA GLU A 69 -9.39 -2.26 19.55
C GLU A 69 -8.82 -2.12 18.13
N ASN A 70 -9.40 -1.22 17.36
CA ASN A 70 -8.89 -0.86 16.04
C ASN A 70 -7.68 0.08 16.21
N LEU A 71 -6.53 -0.29 15.66
CA LEU A 71 -5.30 0.49 15.81
C LEU A 71 -4.44 0.42 14.56
N ILE A 72 -3.95 1.58 14.10
CA ILE A 72 -2.89 1.67 13.09
C ILE A 72 -1.68 2.34 13.74
N SER A 73 -0.52 1.70 13.67
CA SER A 73 0.73 2.24 14.22
C SER A 73 1.89 2.02 13.26
N LYS A 74 2.89 2.91 13.31
CA LYS A 74 4.05 2.90 12.41
C LYS A 74 5.33 2.56 13.16
N GLY A 75 6.07 1.57 12.65
CA GLY A 75 7.41 1.21 13.11
C GLY A 75 8.47 2.21 12.62
N LYS A 76 9.62 2.24 13.30
CA LYS A 76 10.76 3.11 12.93
C LYS A 76 11.35 2.77 11.56
N ASP A 77 11.18 1.53 11.12
CA ASP A 77 11.57 1.01 9.81
C ASP A 77 10.53 1.33 8.70
N GLY A 78 9.42 1.98 9.06
CA GLY A 78 8.32 2.30 8.17
C GLY A 78 7.33 1.15 7.95
N SER A 79 7.47 0.04 8.66
CA SER A 79 6.42 -0.97 8.76
C SER A 79 5.14 -0.38 9.38
N LEU A 80 4.00 -0.94 9.02
CA LEU A 80 2.71 -0.60 9.61
C LEU A 80 2.16 -1.82 10.34
N ARG A 81 1.60 -1.61 11.52
CA ARG A 81 0.79 -2.59 12.24
C ARG A 81 -0.65 -2.14 12.22
N VAL A 82 -1.52 -2.99 11.69
CA VAL A 82 -2.96 -2.80 11.61
C VAL A 82 -3.63 -3.84 12.49
N VAL A 83 -4.39 -3.38 13.46
CA VAL A 83 -5.19 -4.21 14.36
C VAL A 83 -6.66 -3.93 14.07
N SER A 84 -7.45 -4.98 13.85
CA SER A 84 -8.91 -4.89 13.77
C SER A 84 -9.57 -5.67 14.89
N VAL A 85 -10.74 -5.21 15.33
CA VAL A 85 -11.61 -6.01 16.19
C VAL A 85 -12.26 -7.10 15.34
N ALA A 86 -12.21 -8.36 15.81
CA ALA A 86 -12.91 -9.45 15.15
C ALA A 86 -14.43 -9.16 15.18
N SER A 87 -15.05 -9.15 14.00
CA SER A 87 -16.50 -8.93 13.83
C SER A 87 -17.26 -10.24 13.91
#